data_AF-A0A9X3WJ55-F1
#
_entry.id   AF-A0A9X3WJ55-F1
#
_cell.length_a   1.000
_cell.length_b   1.000
_cell.length_c   1.000
_cell.angle_alpha   90.00
_cell.angle_beta   90.00
_cell.angle_gamma   90.00
#
_symmetry.space_group_name_H-M   'P 1'
#
loop_
_entity.id
_entity.type
_entity.pdbx_description
1 polymer ?
#
loop_
_entity_poly.entity_id
_entity_poly.type
_entity_poly.pdbx_seq_one_letter_code
_entity_poly.pdbx_strand_id
1 'polypeptide(L)'
;MFSDQIGLKLEVVAKRALFIKKNDGFAGIISADYIVKEKGAFTVLCTALAPYYLNASDKQRKTLDEMIDRYKLLQDCDLETYFKTMEKATEELKMLLDDLGVQAPD
;
A
#
# COMPACT_ATOMS: atom_id res chain seq x y z
N MET A 1 0.61 19.85 -0.31
CA MET A 1 -0.44 19.84 -1.36
C MET A 1 -0.28 18.67 -2.34
N PHE A 2 0.87 18.50 -3.02
CA PHE A 2 1.10 17.33 -3.89
C PHE A 2 1.41 16.03 -3.11
N SER A 3 2.27 16.11 -2.09
CA SER A 3 2.61 15.00 -1.18
C SER A 3 1.37 14.40 -0.50
N ASP A 4 0.48 15.26 -0.03
CA ASP A 4 -0.71 14.88 0.72
C ASP A 4 -1.70 14.13 -0.17
N GLN A 5 -1.82 14.56 -1.44
CA GLN A 5 -2.65 13.89 -2.42
C GLN A 5 -2.11 12.49 -2.75
N ILE A 6 -0.79 12.30 -2.85
CA ILE A 6 -0.21 10.96 -3.09
C ILE A 6 -0.40 10.07 -1.85
N GLY A 7 -0.19 10.61 -0.64
CA GLY A 7 -0.44 9.88 0.61
C GLY A 7 -1.88 9.39 0.73
N LEU A 8 -2.85 10.23 0.38
CA LEU A 8 -4.27 9.89 0.36
C LEU A 8 -4.59 8.77 -0.64
N LYS A 9 -3.98 8.77 -1.84
CA LYS A 9 -4.19 7.68 -2.81
C LYS A 9 -3.77 6.34 -2.22
N LEU A 10 -2.58 6.25 -1.63
CA LEU A 10 -2.08 5.01 -1.02
C LEU A 10 -2.97 4.59 0.16
N GLU A 11 -3.41 5.53 1.00
CA GLU A 11 -4.34 5.27 2.09
C GLU A 11 -5.65 4.62 1.58
N VAL A 12 -6.27 5.17 0.54
CA VAL A 12 -7.53 4.63 -0.02
C VAL A 12 -7.33 3.22 -0.56
N VAL A 13 -6.25 2.99 -1.33
CA VAL A 13 -5.96 1.67 -1.92
C VAL A 13 -5.65 0.63 -0.81
N ALA A 14 -4.90 1.01 0.22
CA ALA A 14 -4.62 0.14 1.36
C ALA A 14 -5.86 -0.17 2.20
N LYS A 15 -6.74 0.81 2.41
CA LYS A 15 -8.04 0.58 3.08
C LYS A 15 -8.92 -0.37 2.29
N ARG A 16 -8.93 -0.26 0.96
CA ARG A 16 -9.60 -1.22 0.06
C ARG A 16 -9.04 -2.64 0.24
N ALA A 17 -7.72 -2.79 0.21
CA ALA A 17 -7.05 -4.08 0.40
C ALA A 17 -7.46 -4.78 1.70
N LEU A 18 -7.67 -4.00 2.76
CA LEU A 18 -7.99 -4.50 4.09
C LEU A 18 -9.50 -4.52 4.40
N PHE A 19 -10.34 -4.16 3.43
CA PHE A 19 -11.80 -4.05 3.60
C PHE A 19 -12.21 -3.13 4.77
N ILE A 20 -11.44 -2.06 5.01
CA ILE A 20 -11.67 -1.10 6.09
C ILE A 20 -12.70 -0.06 5.62
N LYS A 21 -13.95 -0.20 6.09
CA LYS A 21 -15.06 0.70 5.74
C LYS A 21 -15.13 2.00 6.57
N LYS A 22 -14.50 2.04 7.75
CA LYS A 22 -14.44 3.20 8.65
C LYS A 22 -13.09 3.26 9.39
N ASN A 23 -12.75 4.40 9.95
CA ASN A 23 -11.52 4.70 10.70
C ASN A 23 -11.24 3.80 11.94
N ASP A 24 -11.92 2.68 12.14
CA ASP A 24 -11.71 1.81 13.28
C ASP A 24 -11.03 0.51 12.83
N GLY A 25 -9.77 0.35 13.24
CA GLY A 25 -8.98 -0.87 13.09
C GLY A 25 -7.49 -0.60 12.91
N PHE A 26 -7.12 0.33 12.01
CA PHE A 26 -5.72 0.63 11.64
C PHE A 26 -5.45 2.12 11.38
N ALA A 27 -6.33 3.03 11.80
CA ALA A 27 -6.32 4.45 11.39
C ALA A 27 -5.06 5.25 11.75
N GLY A 28 -4.17 4.75 12.61
CA GLY A 28 -2.85 5.35 12.82
C GLY A 28 -1.86 5.02 11.69
N ILE A 29 -1.76 3.74 11.34
CA ILE A 29 -0.72 3.21 10.42
C ILE A 29 -1.13 3.42 8.96
N ILE A 30 -2.43 3.35 8.64
CA ILE A 30 -2.95 3.53 7.29
C ILE A 30 -3.59 4.90 7.21
N SER A 31 -2.79 5.92 7.46
CA SER A 31 -3.17 7.32 7.31
C SER A 31 -2.18 8.02 6.39
N ALA A 32 -2.68 8.95 5.58
CA ALA A 32 -1.86 9.81 4.75
C ALA A 32 -0.81 10.57 5.60
N ASP A 33 -1.18 10.92 6.83
CA ASP A 33 -0.27 11.57 7.78
C ASP A 33 0.93 10.68 8.13
N TYR A 34 0.71 9.42 8.52
CA TYR A 34 1.80 8.48 8.77
C TYR A 34 2.62 8.19 7.51
N ILE A 35 1.95 8.04 6.37
CA ILE A 35 2.61 7.80 5.08
C ILE A 35 3.53 8.97 4.70
N VAL A 36 3.09 10.21 4.86
CA VAL A 36 3.82 11.39 4.39
C VAL A 36 4.84 11.88 5.42
N LYS A 37 4.48 11.93 6.70
CA LYS A 37 5.32 12.52 7.76
C LYS A 37 6.36 11.53 8.30
N GLU A 38 5.96 10.27 8.48
CA GLU A 38 6.81 9.23 9.08
C GLU A 38 7.46 8.31 8.03
N LYS A 39 7.34 8.64 6.74
CA LYS A 39 7.78 7.79 5.61
C LYS A 39 7.23 6.35 5.67
N GLY A 40 5.99 6.21 6.12
CA GLY A 40 5.35 4.92 6.42
C GLY A 40 4.88 4.07 5.23
N ALA A 41 5.10 4.49 3.97
CA ALA A 41 4.51 3.84 2.79
C ALA A 41 4.84 2.35 2.69
N PHE A 42 6.08 1.95 2.98
CA PHE A 42 6.46 0.53 2.93
C PHE A 42 5.67 -0.31 3.93
N THR A 43 5.55 0.16 5.17
CA THR A 43 4.75 -0.51 6.20
C THR A 43 3.29 -0.65 5.77
N VAL A 44 2.72 0.38 5.15
CA VAL A 44 1.36 0.35 4.62
C VAL A 44 1.21 -0.68 3.50
N LEU A 45 2.16 -0.76 2.57
CA LEU A 45 2.18 -1.78 1.52
C LEU A 45 2.22 -3.20 2.11
N CYS A 46 3.15 -3.46 3.04
CA CYS A 46 3.24 -4.75 3.72
C CYS A 46 1.93 -5.11 4.43
N THR A 47 1.33 -4.15 5.12
CA THR A 47 0.07 -4.33 5.85
C THR A 47 -1.05 -4.67 4.87
N ALA A 48 -1.18 -3.92 3.78
CA ALA A 48 -2.19 -4.14 2.75
C ALA A 48 -2.06 -5.52 2.09
N LEU A 49 -0.83 -6.01 1.89
CA LEU A 49 -0.58 -7.30 1.25
C LEU A 49 -0.73 -8.51 2.19
N ALA A 50 -0.56 -8.31 3.50
CA ALA A 50 -0.53 -9.39 4.50
C ALA A 50 -1.71 -10.38 4.43
N PRO A 51 -2.99 -9.96 4.26
CA PRO A 51 -4.10 -10.91 4.18
C PRO A 51 -4.02 -11.86 2.99
N TYR A 52 -3.42 -11.43 1.87
CA TYR A 52 -3.35 -12.21 0.65
C TYR A 52 -2.32 -13.34 0.74
N TYR A 53 -1.38 -13.30 1.69
CA TYR A 53 -0.43 -14.39 1.92
C TYR A 53 -1.05 -15.63 2.57
N LEU A 54 -2.16 -15.50 3.31
CA LEU A 54 -2.70 -16.59 4.12
C LEU A 54 -3.07 -17.81 3.27
N ASN A 55 -3.69 -17.57 2.10
CA ASN A 55 -4.18 -18.62 1.20
C ASN A 55 -3.58 -18.54 -0.21
N ALA A 56 -2.50 -17.79 -0.40
CA ALA A 56 -1.86 -17.65 -1.70
C ALA A 56 -1.23 -18.97 -2.16
N SER A 57 -1.49 -19.31 -3.43
CA SER A 57 -0.71 -20.30 -4.19
C SER A 57 0.75 -19.86 -4.34
N ASP A 58 1.66 -20.77 -4.66
CA ASP A 58 3.09 -20.46 -4.85
C ASP A 58 3.32 -19.34 -5.88
N LYS A 59 2.54 -19.35 -6.96
CA LYS A 59 2.59 -18.29 -7.99
C LYS A 59 2.17 -16.94 -7.42
N GLN A 60 1.08 -16.90 -6.65
CA GLN A 60 0.60 -15.66 -6.02
C GLN A 60 1.59 -15.16 -4.96
N ARG A 61 2.13 -16.05 -4.12
CA ARG A 61 3.17 -15.71 -3.13
C ARG A 61 4.36 -15.05 -3.81
N LYS A 62 4.87 -15.64 -4.89
CA LYS A 62 5.97 -15.07 -5.66
C LYS A 62 5.65 -13.65 -6.16
N THR A 63 4.45 -13.41 -6.69
CA THR A 63 4.02 -12.07 -7.12
C THR A 63 3.98 -11.08 -5.97
N LEU A 64 3.48 -11.49 -4.80
CA LEU A 64 3.45 -10.66 -3.59
C LEU A 64 4.87 -10.35 -3.09
N ASP A 65 5.75 -11.35 -3.05
CA ASP A 65 7.15 -11.21 -2.63
C ASP A 65 7.91 -10.25 -3.55
N GLU A 66 7.76 -10.41 -4.87
CA GLU A 66 8.38 -9.55 -5.88
C GLU A 66 7.95 -8.07 -5.72
N MET A 67 6.69 -7.83 -5.34
CA MET A 67 6.19 -6.48 -5.07
C MET A 67 6.82 -5.90 -3.79
N ILE A 68 6.91 -6.69 -2.73
CA ILE A 68 7.56 -6.27 -1.47
C ILE A 68 9.04 -5.93 -1.73
N ASP A 69 9.76 -6.78 -2.44
CA ASP A 69 11.18 -6.57 -2.74
C ASP A 69 11.41 -5.33 -3.62
N ARG A 70 10.56 -5.10 -4.63
CA ARG A 70 10.62 -3.89 -5.48
C ARG A 70 10.54 -2.60 -4.67
N TYR A 71 9.69 -2.57 -3.64
CA TYR A 71 9.38 -1.36 -2.90
C TYR A 71 10.08 -1.24 -1.55
N LYS A 72 10.96 -2.19 -1.21
CA LYS A 72 11.78 -2.16 0.01
C LYS A 72 12.58 -0.85 0.17
N LEU A 73 12.99 -0.24 -0.93
CA LEU A 73 13.73 1.03 -0.95
C LEU A 73 12.97 2.20 -0.31
N LEU A 74 11.64 2.12 -0.20
CA LEU A 74 10.83 3.14 0.48
C LEU A 74 11.19 3.30 1.96
N GLN A 75 11.84 2.31 2.58
CA GLN A 75 12.31 2.38 3.97
C GLN A 75 13.51 3.32 4.14
N ASP A 76 14.36 3.44 3.12
CA ASP A 76 15.62 4.18 3.20
C ASP A 76 15.94 4.83 1.85
N CYS A 77 15.22 5.92 1.55
CA CYS A 77 15.47 6.75 0.40
C CYS A 77 15.26 8.24 0.70
N ASP A 78 15.78 9.08 -0.19
CA ASP A 78 15.52 10.52 -0.16
C ASP A 78 14.04 10.83 -0.43
N LEU A 79 13.63 12.05 -0.09
CA LEU A 79 12.23 12.47 -0.16
C LEU A 79 11.66 12.48 -1.59
N GLU A 80 12.47 12.83 -2.58
CA GLU A 80 12.03 12.89 -3.98
C GLU A 80 11.78 11.47 -4.52
N THR A 81 12.74 10.57 -4.29
CA THR A 81 12.64 9.15 -4.62
C THR A 81 11.48 8.49 -3.88
N TYR A 82 11.26 8.84 -2.62
CA TYR A 82 10.15 8.34 -1.81
C TYR A 82 8.80 8.61 -2.47
N PHE A 83 8.48 9.87 -2.79
CA PHE A 83 7.17 10.21 -3.37
C PHE A 83 6.97 9.62 -4.78
N LYS A 84 8.01 9.65 -5.63
CA LYS A 84 7.96 9.03 -6.96
C LYS A 84 7.73 7.52 -6.90
N THR A 85 8.38 6.86 -5.95
CA THR A 85 8.27 5.40 -5.79
C THR A 85 6.93 5.02 -5.16
N MET A 86 6.45 5.82 -4.21
CA MET A 86 5.14 5.64 -3.57
C MET A 86 4.00 5.72 -4.57
N GLU A 87 4.04 6.66 -5.52
CA GLU A 87 3.03 6.74 -6.57
C GLU A 87 3.00 5.47 -7.44
N LYS A 88 4.17 4.96 -7.85
CA LYS A 88 4.26 3.70 -8.60
C LYS A 88 3.71 2.52 -7.79
N ALA A 89 4.09 2.42 -6.52
CA ALA A 89 3.64 1.36 -5.63
C ALA A 89 2.11 1.38 -5.41
N THR A 90 1.53 2.58 -5.38
CA THR A 90 0.08 2.76 -5.25
C THR A 90 -0.66 2.23 -6.47
N GLU A 91 -0.18 2.54 -7.68
CA GLU A 91 -0.80 2.04 -8.90
C GLU A 91 -0.59 0.52 -9.06
N GLU A 92 0.59 -0.01 -8.72
CA GLU A 92 0.84 -1.46 -8.75
C GLU A 92 -0.04 -2.20 -7.74
N LEU A 93 -0.19 -1.68 -6.52
CA LEU A 93 -1.12 -2.25 -5.54
C LEU A 93 -2.55 -2.26 -6.07
N LYS A 94 -3.00 -1.15 -6.66
CA LYS A 94 -4.35 -1.04 -7.21
C LYS A 94 -4.60 -2.08 -8.31
N MET A 95 -3.66 -2.24 -9.24
CA MET A 95 -3.76 -3.24 -10.32
C MET A 95 -3.82 -4.66 -9.74
N LEU A 96 -2.98 -4.97 -8.74
CA LEU A 96 -3.02 -6.26 -8.07
C LEU A 96 -4.39 -6.52 -7.42
N LEU A 97 -4.97 -5.52 -6.74
CA LEU A 97 -6.30 -5.65 -6.15
C LEU A 97 -7.41 -5.83 -7.18
N ASP A 98 -7.30 -5.17 -8.34
CA ASP A 98 -8.21 -5.35 -9.47
C ASP A 98 -8.14 -6.78 -10.02
N ASP A 99 -6.92 -7.32 -10.21
CA ASP A 99 -6.69 -8.70 -10.65
C ASP A 99 -7.20 -9.74 -9.64
N LEU A 100 -7.13 -9.42 -8.35
CA LEU A 100 -7.65 -10.25 -7.25
C LEU A 100 -9.17 -10.10 -7.06
N GLY A 101 -9.83 -9.20 -7.81
CA GLY A 101 -11.27 -8.96 -7.72
C GLY A 101 -11.73 -8.28 -6.42
N VAL A 102 -10.81 -7.64 -5.69
CA VAL A 102 -11.10 -6.97 -4.41
C VAL A 102 -11.83 -5.67 -4.70
N GLN A 103 -13.13 -5.56 -4.46
CA GLN A 103 -13.86 -4.33 -4.81
C GLN A 103 -13.47 -3.14 -3.92
N ALA A 104 -13.55 -1.92 -4.48
CA ALA A 104 -13.48 -0.71 -3.68
C ALA A 104 -14.67 -0.67 -2.71
N PRO A 105 -14.48 -0.25 -1.45
CA PRO A 105 -15.61 -0.01 -0.57
C PRO A 105 -16.49 1.11 -1.13
N ASP A 106 -17.80 0.86 -1.20
CA ASP A 106 -18.84 1.84 -1.60
C ASP A 106 -18.81 3.12 -0.77
#